data_AF-A0A847MVW5-F1
#
_entry.id   AF-A0A847MVW5-F1
#
_cell.length_a   1.000
_cell.length_b   1.000
_cell.length_c   1.000
_cell.angle_alpha   90.00
_cell.angle_beta   90.00
_cell.angle_gamma   90.00
#
_symmetry.space_group_name_H-M   'P 1'
#
loop_
_entity.id
_entity.type
_entity.pdbx_description
1 polymer ?
#
loop_
_entity_poly.entity_id
_entity_poly.type
_entity_poly.pdbx_seq_one_letter_code
_entity_poly.pdbx_strand_id
1 'polypeptide(L)' 'KAEVVSFEDLDSLGSMNAVKAAGKARMEGKDYVMQDGDVVEFRFNV' A
#
# COMPACT_ATOMS: atom_id res chain seq x y z
N LYS A 1 -4.59 6.59 -9.05
CA LYS A 1 -3.36 5.86 -8.61
C LYS A 1 -3.73 5.10 -7.35
N ALA A 2 -3.18 3.92 -7.12
CA ALA A 2 -3.43 3.14 -5.92
C ALA A 2 -2.19 3.20 -5.03
N GLU A 3 -2.36 3.39 -3.73
CA GLU A 3 -1.29 3.18 -2.77
C GLU A 3 -1.41 1.74 -2.25
N VAL A 4 -0.36 0.95 -2.41
CA VAL A 4 -0.34 -0.49 -2.13
C VAL A 4 0.75 -0.79 -1.10
N VAL A 5 0.40 -1.56 -0.07
CA VAL A 5 1.33 -2.09 0.93
C VAL A 5 1.05 -3.59 1.13
N SER A 6 2.05 -4.35 1.57
CA SER A 6 1.80 -5.73 1.98
C SER A 6 1.14 -5.77 3.36
N PHE A 7 0.27 -6.75 3.59
CA PHE A 7 -0.33 -6.99 4.90
C PHE A 7 0.74 -7.27 5.96
N GLU A 8 1.77 -8.04 5.62
CA GLU A 8 2.88 -8.36 6.53
C GLU A 8 3.60 -7.10 7.03
N ASP A 9 3.83 -6.13 6.13
CA ASP A 9 4.45 -4.85 6.50
C ASP A 9 3.51 -3.99 7.36
N LEU A 10 2.21 -4.01 7.06
CA LEU A 10 1.21 -3.26 7.81
C LEU A 10 1.04 -3.83 9.23
N ASP A 11 0.98 -5.15 9.36
CA ASP A 11 0.90 -5.85 10.64
C ASP A 11 2.17 -5.62 11.47
N SER A 12 3.34 -5.74 10.85
CA SER A 12 4.63 -5.53 11.52
C SER A 12 4.85 -4.09 12.00
N LEU A 13 4.37 -3.10 11.24
CA LEU A 13 4.58 -1.67 11.54
C LEU A 13 3.39 -1.03 12.28
N GLY A 14 2.27 -1.74 12.40
CA GLY A 14 1.10 -1.38 13.20
C GLY A 14 0.26 -0.21 12.68
N SER A 15 0.68 0.51 11.64
CA SER A 15 -0.11 1.58 11.03
C SER A 15 0.36 1.95 9.62
N MET A 16 -0.57 2.43 8.79
CA MET A 16 -0.24 2.95 7.45
C MET A 16 0.78 4.09 7.49
N ASN A 17 0.74 4.96 8.50
CA ASN A 17 1.72 6.04 8.65
C ASN A 17 3.14 5.50 8.89
N ALA A 18 3.28 4.46 9.71
CA ALA A 18 4.57 3.81 9.95
C ALA A 18 5.09 3.10 8.69
N VAL A 19 4.22 2.44 7.93
CA VAL A 19 4.57 1.82 6.63
C VAL A 19 5.05 2.85 5.61
N LYS A 20 4.37 4.01 5.53
CA LYS A 20 4.79 5.14 4.68
C LYS A 20 6.13 5.72 5.14
N ALA A 21 6.31 5.93 6.45
CA ALA A 21 7.57 6.43 7.01
C ALA A 21 8.74 5.46 6.82
N ALA A 22 8.48 4.16 6.81
CA ALA A 22 9.46 3.11 6.52
C ALA A 22 9.76 2.94 5.01
N GLY A 23 9.10 3.70 4.13
CA GLY A 23 9.30 3.64 2.69
C GLY A 23 8.76 2.37 2.03
N LYS A 24 7.86 1.64 2.71
CA LYS A 24 7.30 0.36 2.22
C LYS A 24 5.99 0.52 1.45
N ALA A 25 5.40 1.71 1.44
CA ALA A 25 4.24 2.04 0.62
C ALA A 25 4.61 2.31 -0.83
N ARG A 26 3.93 1.65 -1.76
CA ARG A 26 4.15 1.75 -3.21
C ARG A 26 2.99 2.47 -3.87
N MET A 27 3.27 3.30 -4.85
CA MET A 27 2.24 3.98 -5.66
C MET A 27 2.11 3.26 -7.00
N GLU A 28 1.05 2.50 -7.16
CA GLU A 28 0.81 1.63 -8.29
C GLU A 28 -0.21 2.22 -9.29
N GLY A 29 0.02 1.87 -10.56
CA GLY A 29 -0.78 2.30 -11.70
C GLY A 29 -1.91 1.34 -12.06
N LYS A 30 -2.62 1.65 -13.15
CA LYS A 30 -3.72 0.82 -13.66
C LYS A 30 -3.30 -0.59 -14.11
N ASP A 31 -2.03 -0.76 -14.48
CA ASP A 31 -1.48 -2.01 -15.02
C ASP A 31 -0.93 -2.91 -13.91
N TYR A 32 -1.04 -2.48 -12.65
CA TYR A 32 -0.60 -3.27 -11.50
C TYR A 32 -1.53 -4.45 -11.26
N VAL A 33 -0.94 -5.63 -11.16
CA VAL A 33 -1.64 -6.87 -10.79
C VAL A 33 -1.51 -7.02 -9.28
N MET A 34 -2.65 -6.90 -8.59
CA MET A 34 -2.73 -7.08 -7.14
C MET A 34 -2.26 -8.48 -6.75
N GLN A 35 -1.53 -8.54 -5.64
CA GLN A 35 -1.07 -9.78 -5.03
C GLN A 35 -1.93 -10.11 -3.81
N ASP A 36 -1.96 -11.38 -3.46
CA ASP A 36 -2.62 -11.81 -2.23
C ASP A 36 -1.95 -11.14 -1.02
N GLY A 37 -2.76 -10.67 -0.08
CA GLY A 37 -2.27 -9.91 1.07
C GLY A 37 -1.91 -8.45 0.77
N ASP A 38 -2.17 -7.92 -0.42
CA ASP A 38 -2.04 -6.47 -0.64
C ASP A 38 -3.17 -5.70 0.07
N VAL A 39 -2.79 -4.67 0.80
CA VAL A 39 -3.70 -3.67 1.37
C VAL A 39 -3.62 -2.42 0.51
N VAL A 40 -4.76 -1.98 -0.01
CA VAL A 40 -4.84 -0.96 -1.07
C VAL A 40 -5.69 0.23 -0.65
N GLU A 41 -5.11 1.42 -0.77
CA GLU A 41 -5.82 2.70 -0.67
C GLU A 41 -6.00 3.29 -2.08
N PHE A 42 -7.22 3.21 -2.61
CA PHE A 42 -7.54 3.77 -3.92
C PHE A 42 -7.75 5.29 -3.84
N ARG A 43 -6.93 6.06 -4.58
CA ARG A 43 -7.11 7.50 -4.72
C ARG A 43 -7.84 7.82 -6.03
N PHE A 44 -9.10 8.21 -5.92
CA PHE A 44 -10.01 8.44 -7.05
C PHE A 44 -10.33 9.92 -7.33
N ASN A 45 -9.77 10.86 -6.56
CA ASN A 45 -10.02 12.30 -6.76
C ASN A 45 -8.79 13.15 -6.36
N VAL A 46 -7.65 12.87 -7.01
CA VAL A 46 -6.47 13.74 -6.95
C VAL A 46 -6.56 14.75 -8.08
#